data_AF-A0A4R0YWB1-F1
#
_entry.id   AF-A0A4R0YWB1-F1
#
_cell.length_a   1.000
_cell.length_b   1.000
_cell.length_c   1.000
_cell.angle_alpha   90.00
_cell.angle_beta   90.00
_cell.angle_gamma   90.00
#
_symmetry.space_group_name_H-M   'P 1'
#
loop_
_entity.id
_entity.type
_entity.pdbx_description
1 polymer ?
#
loop_
_entity_poly.entity_id
_entity_poly.type
_entity_poly.pdbx_seq_one_letter_code
_entity_poly.pdbx_strand_id
1 'polypeptide(L)'
;MKALLLAALLSVPSMPALAQDHREFLSWYNGWTVHTIWGVGKISGSYVGTKIKCGSVSIPVRPVYDTHQRTAPPTEEQSSDFAAKANFALLHSLEANGTKCQFEFVADKS
;
A
#
# COMPACT_ATOMS: atom_id res chain seq x y z
N MET A 1 -2.83 63.37 4.11
CA MET A 1 -3.60 62.13 4.32
C MET A 1 -2.70 60.96 3.93
N LYS A 2 -2.19 60.19 4.89
CA LYS A 2 -1.31 59.03 4.65
C LYS A 2 -2.14 57.76 4.85
N ALA A 3 -2.32 56.98 3.78
CA ALA A 3 -2.92 55.66 3.85
C ALA A 3 -1.92 54.67 4.44
N LEU A 4 -2.29 53.99 5.53
CA LEU A 4 -1.60 52.79 6.01
C LEU A 4 -2.42 51.58 5.56
N LEU A 5 -1.92 50.85 4.56
CA LEU A 5 -2.34 49.48 4.29
C LEU A 5 -1.59 48.55 5.24
N LEU A 6 -2.28 47.96 6.20
CA LEU A 6 -1.80 46.76 6.89
C LEU A 6 -2.27 45.54 6.09
N ALA A 7 -1.36 44.96 5.30
CA ALA A 7 -1.53 43.61 4.78
C ALA A 7 -1.15 42.62 5.89
N ALA A 8 -2.14 42.10 6.60
CA ALA A 8 -1.94 40.98 7.51
C ALA A 8 -1.70 39.71 6.70
N LEU A 9 -0.45 39.26 6.72
CA LEU A 9 0.04 37.99 6.18
C LEU A 9 -0.81 36.84 6.74
N LEU A 10 -1.64 36.25 5.88
CA LEU A 10 -2.28 34.96 6.11
C LEU A 10 -1.18 33.90 6.15
N SER A 11 -0.70 33.59 7.35
CA SER A 11 0.15 32.43 7.62
C SER A 11 -0.68 31.16 7.40
N VAL A 12 -0.70 30.66 6.15
CA VAL A 12 -1.22 29.32 5.86
C VAL A 12 -0.29 28.34 6.58
N PRO A 13 -0.78 27.54 7.54
CA PRO A 13 0.05 26.49 8.12
C PRO A 13 0.38 25.51 6.98
N SER A 14 1.65 25.46 6.61
CA SER A 14 2.19 24.49 5.69
C SER A 14 1.90 23.10 6.25
N MET A 15 0.83 22.47 5.75
CA MET A 15 0.58 21.06 6.03
C MET A 15 1.85 20.30 5.61
N PRO A 16 2.41 19.44 6.47
CA PRO A 16 3.51 18.60 6.06
C PRO A 16 3.02 17.79 4.87
N ALA A 17 3.70 17.93 3.74
CA ALA A 17 3.52 17.05 2.59
C ALA A 17 3.82 15.65 3.10
N LEU A 18 2.76 14.92 3.46
CA LEU A 18 2.81 13.49 3.72
C LEU A 18 3.52 12.89 2.53
N ALA A 19 4.74 12.42 2.77
CA ALA A 19 5.53 11.68 1.82
C ALA A 19 4.58 10.70 1.11
N GLN A 20 4.57 10.77 -0.22
CA GLN A 20 4.02 9.71 -1.06
C GLN A 20 4.91 8.47 -0.89
N ASP A 21 5.00 7.94 0.33
CA ASP A 21 5.41 6.55 0.51
C ASP A 21 4.35 5.74 -0.21
N HIS A 22 4.80 4.96 -1.19
CA HIS A 22 4.00 4.10 -2.02
C HIS A 22 3.26 3.09 -1.14
N ARG A 23 2.11 3.49 -0.60
CA ARG A 23 1.22 2.65 0.19
C ARG A 23 0.60 1.65 -0.75
N GLU A 24 1.22 0.49 -0.89
CA GLU A 24 0.73 -0.63 -1.65
C GLU A 24 1.00 -1.94 -0.91
N PHE A 25 0.10 -2.90 -1.03
CA PHE A 25 0.33 -4.26 -0.56
C PHE A 25 1.01 -5.07 -1.67
N LEU A 26 2.08 -5.77 -1.33
CA LEU A 26 2.80 -6.65 -2.23
C LEU A 26 2.21 -8.05 -2.16
N SER A 27 1.97 -8.66 -3.33
CA SER A 27 1.32 -9.97 -3.43
C SER A 27 1.96 -10.85 -4.49
N TRP A 28 1.79 -12.17 -4.37
CA TRP A 28 1.91 -13.07 -5.50
C TRP A 28 0.56 -13.24 -6.17
N TYR A 29 0.50 -13.13 -7.50
CA TYR A 29 -0.72 -13.36 -8.26
C TYR A 29 -0.66 -14.69 -9.01
N ASN A 30 -1.68 -15.53 -8.84
CA ASN A 30 -1.69 -16.89 -9.40
C ASN A 30 -2.15 -16.99 -10.87
N GLY A 31 -2.53 -15.88 -11.50
CA GLY A 31 -3.07 -15.87 -12.87
C GLY A 31 -4.59 -16.06 -12.98
N TRP A 32 -5.26 -16.45 -11.89
CA TRP A 32 -6.69 -16.77 -11.82
C TRP A 32 -7.35 -16.09 -10.62
N THR A 33 -7.23 -14.77 -10.57
CA THR A 33 -7.93 -13.88 -9.62
C THR A 33 -7.58 -14.01 -8.14
N VAL A 34 -6.47 -14.66 -7.77
CA VAL A 34 -6.05 -14.73 -6.35
C VAL A 34 -4.74 -13.99 -6.13
N HIS A 35 -4.74 -13.10 -5.14
CA HIS A 35 -3.55 -12.46 -4.60
C HIS A 35 -3.19 -13.09 -3.26
N THR A 36 -1.99 -13.66 -3.15
CA THR A 36 -1.39 -14.03 -1.87
C THR A 36 -0.61 -12.83 -1.34
N ILE A 37 -1.17 -12.12 -0.36
CA ILE A 37 -0.48 -11.02 0.32
C ILE A 37 0.36 -11.64 1.42
N TRP A 38 1.68 -11.65 1.23
CA TRP A 38 2.59 -12.23 2.22
C TRP A 38 2.48 -11.52 3.57
N GLY A 39 2.43 -12.31 4.64
CA GLY A 39 2.20 -11.83 6.01
C GLY A 39 0.74 -11.57 6.36
N VAL A 40 -0.19 -11.68 5.41
CA VAL A 40 -1.62 -11.41 5.66
C VAL A 40 -2.51 -12.60 5.28
N GLY A 41 -2.47 -13.04 4.03
CA GLY A 41 -3.36 -14.10 3.54
C GLY A 41 -3.74 -13.95 2.07
N LYS A 42 -4.70 -14.78 1.62
CA LYS A 42 -5.15 -14.83 0.24
C LYS A 42 -6.45 -14.05 0.05
N ILE A 43 -6.47 -13.12 -0.90
CA ILE A 43 -7.68 -12.37 -1.29
C ILE A 43 -8.04 -12.62 -2.75
N SER A 44 -9.31 -12.43 -3.09
CA SER A 44 -9.77 -12.45 -4.47
C SER A 44 -9.62 -11.06 -5.10
N GLY A 45 -9.25 -10.99 -6.37
CA GLY A 45 -9.14 -9.73 -7.08
C GLY A 45 -8.50 -9.81 -8.47
N SER A 46 -8.68 -8.76 -9.25
CA SER A 46 -8.10 -8.63 -10.59
C SER A 46 -6.62 -8.28 -10.54
N TYR A 47 -5.84 -8.75 -11.51
CA TYR A 47 -4.40 -8.49 -11.60
C TYR A 47 -4.01 -7.00 -11.49
N VAL A 48 -4.70 -6.12 -12.23
CA VAL A 48 -4.52 -4.66 -12.23
C VAL A 48 -5.80 -3.98 -11.75
N GLY A 49 -6.04 -3.95 -10.44
CA GLY A 49 -7.23 -3.26 -9.92
C GLY A 49 -7.63 -3.59 -8.49
N THR A 50 -7.03 -4.62 -7.91
CA THR A 50 -7.30 -4.98 -6.52
C THR A 50 -6.84 -3.87 -5.59
N LYS A 51 -7.74 -3.44 -4.70
CA LYS A 51 -7.48 -2.44 -3.66
C LYS A 51 -8.07 -2.94 -2.34
N ILE A 52 -7.39 -2.65 -1.25
CA ILE A 52 -7.83 -2.96 0.11
C ILE A 52 -8.32 -1.67 0.75
N LYS A 53 -9.52 -1.71 1.32
CA LYS A 53 -10.08 -0.56 2.06
C LYS A 53 -9.42 -0.49 3.44
N CYS A 54 -8.75 0.62 3.73
CA CYS A 54 -8.13 0.92 5.01
C CYS A 54 -8.65 2.26 5.54
N GLY A 55 -9.61 2.22 6.47
CA GLY A 55 -10.32 3.42 6.93
C GLY A 55 -11.02 4.16 5.77
N SER A 56 -10.63 5.41 5.53
CA SER A 56 -11.14 6.25 4.43
C SER A 56 -10.33 6.15 3.14
N VAL A 57 -9.21 5.42 3.13
CA VAL A 57 -8.34 5.26 1.95
C VAL A 57 -8.45 3.87 1.36
N SER A 58 -8.18 3.74 0.06
CA SER A 58 -8.04 2.45 -0.61
C SER A 58 -6.59 2.28 -1.07
N ILE A 59 -5.94 1.24 -0.55
CA ILE A 59 -4.53 0.93 -0.80
C ILE A 59 -4.45 -0.12 -1.92
N PRO A 60 -3.74 0.15 -3.03
CA PRO A 60 -3.59 -0.82 -4.12
C PRO A 60 -2.84 -2.08 -3.69
N VAL A 61 -3.16 -3.19 -4.34
CA VAL A 61 -2.41 -4.44 -4.25
C VAL A 61 -1.60 -4.60 -5.53
N ARG A 62 -0.28 -4.61 -5.42
CA ARG A 62 0.63 -4.81 -6.54
C ARG A 62 1.14 -6.26 -6.55
N PRO A 63 0.94 -6.99 -7.66
CA PRO A 63 1.64 -8.24 -7.89
C PRO A 63 3.15 -8.01 -7.98
N VAL A 64 3.91 -8.71 -7.15
CA VAL A 64 5.34 -8.86 -7.33
C VAL A 64 5.53 -9.82 -8.50
N TYR A 65 6.18 -9.33 -9.55
CA TYR A 65 6.57 -10.17 -10.66
C TYR A 65 7.62 -11.15 -10.17
N ASP A 66 7.22 -12.40 -10.06
CA ASP A 66 8.18 -13.48 -9.91
C ASP A 66 8.84 -13.73 -11.26
N THR A 67 9.80 -12.87 -11.60
CA THR A 67 10.65 -13.08 -12.75
C THR A 67 11.64 -14.17 -12.37
N HIS A 68 11.23 -15.43 -12.49
CA HIS A 68 12.13 -16.55 -12.76
C HIS A 68 12.73 -16.35 -14.17
N GLN A 69 13.36 -15.21 -14.42
CA GLN A 69 14.15 -15.02 -15.62
C GLN A 69 15.32 -15.97 -15.50
N ARG A 70 15.45 -16.91 -16.44
CA ARG A 70 16.62 -17.79 -16.54
C ARG A 70 17.95 -17.04 -16.57
N THR A 71 17.91 -15.75 -16.91
CA THR A 71 19.06 -14.88 -17.18
C THR A 71 19.46 -14.00 -16.00
N ALA A 72 18.61 -13.80 -14.99
CA ALA A 72 18.95 -12.98 -13.83
C ALA A 72 18.23 -13.49 -12.57
N PRO A 73 18.93 -13.56 -11.42
CA PRO A 73 18.27 -13.87 -10.16
C PRO A 73 17.22 -12.79 -9.83
N PRO A 74 16.14 -13.14 -9.10
CA PRO A 74 15.19 -12.14 -8.62
C PRO A 74 15.91 -11.11 -7.75
N THR A 75 15.50 -9.85 -7.88
CA THR A 75 15.93 -8.76 -6.99
C THR A 75 15.38 -8.98 -5.58
N GLU A 76 15.96 -8.31 -4.57
CA GLU A 76 15.48 -8.40 -3.18
C GLU A 76 14.00 -8.05 -3.06
N GLU A 77 13.56 -7.02 -3.79
CA GLU A 77 12.16 -6.55 -3.84
C GLU A 77 11.19 -7.59 -4.42
N GLN A 78 11.71 -8.61 -5.10
CA GLN A 78 10.94 -9.72 -5.67
C GLN A 78 10.83 -10.92 -4.74
N SER A 79 11.48 -10.88 -3.57
CA SER A 79 11.40 -11.95 -2.58
C SER A 79 10.11 -11.88 -1.75
N SER A 80 9.63 -13.05 -1.32
CA SER A 80 8.53 -13.15 -0.35
C SER A 80 8.85 -12.46 0.97
N ASP A 81 10.12 -12.47 1.37
CA ASP A 81 10.59 -11.92 2.65
C ASP A 81 10.54 -10.40 2.65
N PHE A 82 11.01 -9.77 1.55
CA PHE A 82 10.87 -8.33 1.38
C PHE A 82 9.39 -7.93 1.36
N ALA A 83 8.57 -8.64 0.58
CA ALA A 83 7.14 -8.37 0.50
C ALA A 83 6.44 -8.48 1.85
N ALA A 84 6.74 -9.52 2.64
CA ALA A 84 6.21 -9.69 3.99
C ALA A 84 6.63 -8.52 4.91
N LYS A 85 7.91 -8.15 4.93
CA LYS A 85 8.42 -7.02 5.73
C LYS A 85 7.75 -5.70 5.36
N ALA A 86 7.62 -5.41 4.07
CA ALA A 86 6.95 -4.21 3.58
C ALA A 86 5.46 -4.18 3.96
N ASN A 87 4.75 -5.28 3.76
CA ASN A 87 3.33 -5.41 4.13
C ASN A 87 3.12 -5.22 5.64
N PHE A 88 3.96 -5.83 6.48
CA PHE A 88 3.86 -5.66 7.94
C PHE A 88 4.20 -4.23 8.38
N ALA A 89 5.23 -3.61 7.81
CA ALA A 89 5.57 -2.22 8.11
C ALA A 89 4.41 -1.27 7.77
N LEU A 90 3.75 -1.49 6.63
CA LEU A 90 2.55 -0.74 6.24
C LEU A 90 1.41 -0.96 7.23
N LEU A 91 1.11 -2.21 7.60
CA LEU A 91 0.06 -2.52 8.57
C LEU A 91 0.32 -1.89 9.94
N HIS A 92 1.55 -1.99 10.45
CA HIS A 92 1.93 -1.36 11.72
C HIS A 92 1.80 0.17 11.67
N SER A 93 2.21 0.80 10.56
CA SER A 93 2.04 2.24 10.37
C SER A 93 0.56 2.65 10.34
N LEU A 94 -0.30 1.88 9.67
CA LEU A 94 -1.74 2.14 9.64
C LEU A 94 -2.37 1.95 11.02
N GLU A 95 -2.01 0.88 11.74
CA GLU A 95 -2.49 0.60 13.09
C GLU A 95 -2.08 1.68 14.09
N ALA A 96 -0.82 2.15 14.03
CA ALA A 96 -0.33 3.25 14.86
C ALA A 96 -1.12 4.55 14.65
N ASN A 97 -1.72 4.73 13.47
CA ASN A 97 -2.61 5.84 13.13
C ASN A 97 -4.11 5.51 13.34
N GLY A 98 -4.45 4.40 14.01
CA GLY A 98 -5.83 3.98 14.27
C GLY A 98 -6.59 3.53 13.01
N THR A 99 -5.90 3.27 11.90
CA THR A 99 -6.50 2.87 10.62
C THR A 99 -6.51 1.35 10.48
N LYS A 100 -7.70 0.76 10.29
CA LYS A 100 -7.87 -0.68 10.07
C LYS A 100 -8.14 -0.99 8.60
N CYS A 101 -7.58 -2.09 8.12
CA CYS A 101 -7.80 -2.62 6.77
C CYS A 101 -8.82 -3.75 6.75
N GLN A 102 -9.65 -3.81 5.70
CA GLN A 102 -10.66 -4.83 5.46
C GLN A 102 -10.22 -5.72 4.29
N PHE A 103 -9.91 -6.97 4.59
CA PHE A 103 -9.49 -7.97 3.61
C PHE A 103 -10.64 -8.92 3.28
N GLU A 104 -10.93 -9.09 2.00
CA GLU A 104 -11.90 -10.07 1.51
C GLU A 104 -11.17 -11.38 1.21
N PHE A 105 -11.05 -12.23 2.23
CA PHE A 105 -10.30 -13.48 2.12
C PHE A 105 -11.02 -14.50 1.24
N VAL A 106 -10.25 -15.26 0.47
CA VAL A 106 -10.76 -16.44 -0.23
C VAL A 106 -11.13 -17.49 0.83
N ALA A 107 -12.34 -18.04 0.73
CA ALA A 107 -12.79 -19.10 1.63
C ALA A 107 -11.85 -20.31 1.50
N ASP A 108 -11.22 -20.70 2.61
CA ASP A 108 -10.41 -21.91 2.65
C ASP A 108 -11.37 -23.11 2.61
N LYS A 109 -11.37 -23.84 1.49
CA LYS A 109 -12.09 -25.11 1.40
C LYS A 109 -11.18 -26.19 1.97
N SER A 110 -11.04 -26.20 3.29
CA SER A 110 -10.43 -27.30 4.05
C SER A 110 -11.31 -28.54 3.98
#